data_AF-A0A804P7T1-F1
#
_entry.id   AF-A0A804P7T1-F1
#
_cell.length_a   1.000
_cell.length_b   1.000
_cell.length_c   1.000
_cell.angle_alpha   90.00
_cell.angle_beta   90.00
_cell.angle_gamma   90.00
#
_symmetry.space_group_name_H-M   'P 1'
#
loop_
_entity.id
_entity.type
_entity.pdbx_description
1 polymer ?
#
loop_
_entity_poly.entity_id
_entity_poly.type
_entity_poly.pdbx_seq_one_letter_code
_entity_poly.pdbx_strand_id
1 'polypeptide(L)'
;MGLVDEAIQRYGPEEHTIVEAHPEVYERMLKLGWGDKKNVRIVFGRWQDVMPQLGSYDGIFFDTYGEYYEDMREFHQHLPKLLKPGGIYSYFNGLCGDNAFFHAVYCQLVALELANLGYSTQFIPLPVKDCLAEEVWKGVKRKYWQLDTYYLPACQSESESTIK
;
A
#
# COMPACT_ATOMS: atom_id res chain seq x y z
N MET A 1 10.06 -9.51 3.53
CA MET A 1 9.87 -8.19 4.15
C MET A 1 10.80 -7.23 3.45
N GLY A 2 10.26 -6.13 2.92
CA GLY A 2 10.97 -5.27 1.99
C GLY A 2 10.81 -5.64 0.51
N LEU A 3 9.86 -6.52 0.14
CA LEU A 3 9.67 -6.90 -1.26
C LEU A 3 9.16 -5.71 -2.09
N VAL A 4 8.16 -5.00 -1.58
CA VAL A 4 7.66 -3.80 -2.23
C VAL A 4 8.69 -2.68 -2.21
N ASP A 5 9.37 -2.47 -1.07
CA ASP A 5 10.43 -1.46 -0.98
C ASP A 5 11.54 -1.74 -1.98
N GLU A 6 11.99 -3.00 -2.11
CA GLU A 6 12.99 -3.39 -3.09
C GLU A 6 12.49 -3.15 -4.52
N ALA A 7 11.24 -3.49 -4.81
CA ALA A 7 10.64 -3.27 -6.12
C ALA A 7 10.60 -1.77 -6.47
N ILE A 8 10.14 -0.92 -5.55
CA ILE A 8 10.12 0.55 -5.70
C ILE A 8 11.55 1.07 -5.90
N GLN A 9 12.49 0.63 -5.07
CA GLN A 9 13.87 1.10 -5.11
C GLN A 9 14.56 0.77 -6.45
N ARG A 10 14.18 -0.31 -7.13
CA ARG A 10 14.71 -0.67 -8.47
C ARG A 10 14.36 0.35 -9.55
N TYR A 11 13.30 1.13 -9.37
CA TYR A 11 12.94 2.23 -10.28
C TYR A 11 13.73 3.53 -10.02
N GLY A 12 14.58 3.55 -8.99
CA GLY A 12 15.47 4.68 -8.70
C GLY A 12 14.75 5.99 -8.35
N PRO A 13 13.84 6.01 -7.37
CA PRO A 13 13.17 7.24 -6.95
C PRO A 13 14.16 8.27 -6.39
N GLU A 14 13.84 9.55 -6.49
CA GLU A 14 14.66 10.64 -5.93
C GLU A 14 14.76 10.55 -4.40
N GLU A 15 13.63 10.29 -3.73
CA GLU A 15 13.54 10.01 -2.30
C GLU A 15 12.59 8.81 -2.09
N HIS A 16 12.92 7.96 -1.13
CA HIS A 16 12.13 6.81 -0.72
C HIS A 16 11.99 6.80 0.81
N THR A 17 10.84 7.24 1.30
CA THR A 17 10.52 7.20 2.73
C THR A 17 9.79 5.91 3.08
N ILE A 18 10.29 5.17 4.07
CA ILE A 18 9.70 3.93 4.57
C ILE A 18 9.33 4.12 6.04
N VAL A 19 8.07 3.90 6.38
CA VAL A 19 7.60 3.91 7.78
C VAL A 19 7.56 2.49 8.29
N GLU A 20 8.26 2.21 9.40
CA GLU A 20 8.33 0.87 9.99
C GLU A 20 8.14 0.92 11.50
N ALA A 21 7.14 0.19 12.00
CA ALA A 21 6.75 0.23 13.40
C ALA A 21 7.37 -0.91 14.22
N HIS A 22 7.69 -2.05 13.61
CA HIS A 22 8.10 -3.24 14.32
C HIS A 22 9.63 -3.23 14.56
N PRO A 23 10.09 -3.25 15.83
CA PRO A 23 11.52 -3.10 16.16
C PRO A 23 12.44 -4.10 15.43
N GLU A 24 12.05 -5.39 15.41
CA GLU A 24 12.86 -6.42 14.74
C GLU A 24 12.96 -6.24 13.21
N VAL A 25 11.90 -5.68 12.60
CA VAL A 25 11.87 -5.40 11.16
C VAL A 25 12.79 -4.23 10.85
N TYR A 26 12.67 -3.17 11.63
CA TYR A 26 13.54 -1.99 11.56
C TYR A 26 15.02 -2.38 11.72
N GLU A 27 15.37 -3.15 12.76
CA GLU A 27 16.74 -3.64 12.95
C GLU A 27 17.23 -4.47 11.76
N ARG A 28 16.37 -5.30 11.19
CA ARG A 28 16.70 -6.08 10.00
C ARG A 28 16.92 -5.19 8.78
N MET A 29 16.11 -4.16 8.57
CA MET A 29 16.31 -3.18 7.50
C MET A 29 17.69 -2.52 7.61
N LEU A 30 18.08 -2.11 8.81
CA LEU A 30 19.41 -1.54 9.07
C LEU A 30 20.53 -2.53 8.76
N LYS A 31 20.42 -3.78 9.23
CA LYS A 31 21.40 -4.85 8.93
C LYS A 31 21.53 -5.15 7.44
N LEU A 32 20.46 -4.96 6.67
CA LEU A 32 20.44 -5.12 5.21
C LEU A 32 20.93 -3.86 4.45
N GLY A 33 21.39 -2.83 5.17
CA GLY A 33 21.96 -1.62 4.59
C GLY A 33 20.92 -0.64 4.03
N TRP A 34 19.64 -0.75 4.41
CA TRP A 34 18.62 0.21 3.98
C TRP A 34 18.92 1.62 4.50
N GLY A 35 19.43 1.73 5.73
CA GLY A 35 19.80 3.02 6.33
C GLY A 35 21.01 3.71 5.66
N ASP A 36 21.82 2.97 4.90
CA ASP A 36 23.00 3.50 4.22
C ASP A 36 22.70 3.98 2.79
N LYS A 37 21.50 3.71 2.27
CA LYS A 37 21.09 4.14 0.93
C LYS A 37 20.81 5.64 0.95
N LYS A 38 21.53 6.41 0.12
CA LYS A 38 21.48 7.88 0.11
C LYS A 38 20.09 8.49 -0.11
N ASN A 39 19.22 7.82 -0.86
CA ASN A 39 17.87 8.28 -1.16
C ASN A 39 16.79 7.64 -0.27
N VAL A 40 17.16 6.84 0.73
CA VAL A 40 16.20 6.18 1.62
C VAL A 40 16.16 6.90 2.96
N ARG A 41 14.95 7.15 3.45
CA ARG A 41 14.67 7.63 4.80
C ARG A 41 13.78 6.63 5.53
N ILE A 42 14.29 5.99 6.58
CA ILE A 42 13.49 5.09 7.41
C ILE A 42 12.96 5.90 8.61
N VAL A 43 11.64 5.93 8.78
CA VAL A 43 10.96 6.57 9.89
C VAL A 43 10.44 5.48 10.82
N PHE A 44 11.06 5.37 12.01
CA PHE A 44 10.70 4.33 12.97
C PHE A 44 9.50 4.75 13.82
N GLY A 45 8.45 3.94 13.81
CA GLY A 45 7.22 4.14 14.57
C GLY A 45 5.97 3.74 13.80
N ARG A 46 4.82 3.73 14.49
CA ARG A 46 3.53 3.55 13.82
C ARG A 46 3.22 4.77 12.96
N TRP A 47 2.59 4.57 11.81
CA TRP A 47 2.31 5.68 10.90
C TRP A 47 1.51 6.78 11.58
N GLN A 48 0.56 6.42 12.47
CA GLN A 48 -0.25 7.36 13.27
C GLN A 48 0.63 8.31 14.09
N ASP A 49 1.70 7.80 14.70
CA ASP A 49 2.57 8.57 15.58
C ASP A 49 3.59 9.42 14.81
N VAL A 50 3.98 8.96 13.62
CA VAL A 50 5.02 9.60 12.81
C VAL A 50 4.47 10.50 11.70
N MET A 51 3.15 10.57 11.53
CA MET A 51 2.47 11.48 10.59
C MET A 51 3.03 12.91 10.56
N PRO A 52 3.38 13.56 11.70
CA PRO A 52 3.94 14.91 11.70
C PRO A 52 5.33 15.02 11.03
N GLN A 53 6.05 13.90 10.88
CA GLN A 53 7.38 13.83 10.27
C GLN A 53 7.32 13.61 8.75
N LEU A 54 6.14 13.28 8.22
CA LEU A 54 5.96 12.94 6.80
C LEU A 54 5.73 14.20 5.95
N GLY A 55 6.28 14.18 4.74
CA GLY A 55 6.07 15.22 3.73
C GLY A 55 4.89 14.88 2.81
N SER A 56 4.94 15.43 1.59
CA SER A 56 4.09 15.00 0.49
C SER A 56 4.89 14.21 -0.54
N TYR A 57 4.26 13.26 -1.20
CA TYR A 57 4.90 12.28 -2.07
C TYR A 57 4.21 12.20 -3.43
N ASP A 58 5.00 11.88 -4.46
CA ASP A 58 4.51 11.61 -5.82
C ASP A 58 3.91 10.19 -5.94
N GLY A 59 4.27 9.30 -5.02
CA GLY A 59 3.73 7.96 -4.91
C GLY A 59 3.65 7.50 -3.46
N ILE A 60 2.56 6.82 -3.10
CA ILE A 60 2.38 6.20 -1.78
C ILE A 60 1.92 4.76 -1.99
N PHE A 61 2.57 3.82 -1.30
CA PHE A 61 2.12 2.43 -1.21
C PHE A 61 1.85 2.08 0.25
N PHE A 62 0.62 1.67 0.57
CA PHE A 62 0.20 1.33 1.93
C PHE A 62 0.01 -0.19 2.10
N ASP A 63 0.90 -0.82 2.87
CA ASP A 63 0.87 -2.25 3.17
C ASP A 63 1.35 -2.49 4.60
N THR A 64 0.40 -2.46 5.52
CA THR A 64 0.62 -2.58 6.96
C THR A 64 0.02 -3.89 7.47
N TYR A 65 0.71 -4.53 8.41
CA TYR A 65 0.24 -5.80 8.99
C TYR A 65 -0.64 -5.54 10.22
N GLY A 66 -1.74 -6.29 10.33
CA GLY A 66 -2.61 -6.27 11.51
C GLY A 66 -3.55 -5.05 11.59
N GLU A 67 -3.61 -4.28 10.50
CA GLU A 67 -4.48 -3.12 10.37
C GLU A 67 -5.81 -3.55 9.76
N TYR A 68 -6.89 -3.12 10.41
CA TYR A 68 -8.25 -3.41 9.99
C TYR A 68 -8.68 -2.39 8.93
N TYR A 69 -9.84 -2.63 8.34
CA TYR A 69 -10.46 -1.70 7.39
C TYR A 69 -10.47 -0.24 7.91
N GLU A 70 -10.73 -0.04 9.20
CA GLU A 70 -10.78 1.31 9.79
C GLU A 70 -9.42 2.01 9.82
N ASP A 71 -8.32 1.29 10.02
CA ASP A 71 -6.97 1.88 10.01
C ASP A 71 -6.60 2.37 8.60
N MET A 72 -6.92 1.57 7.57
CA MET A 72 -6.77 1.97 6.17
C MET A 72 -7.65 3.18 5.84
N ARG A 73 -8.89 3.18 6.32
CA ARG A 73 -9.84 4.27 6.15
C ARG A 73 -9.40 5.55 6.85
N GLU A 74 -8.80 5.45 8.03
CA GLU A 74 -8.15 6.55 8.74
C GLU A 74 -6.98 7.10 7.93
N PHE A 75 -6.10 6.22 7.43
CA PHE A 75 -4.99 6.62 6.57
C PHE A 75 -5.46 7.36 5.31
N HIS A 76 -6.55 6.93 4.68
CA HIS A 76 -7.14 7.61 3.52
C HIS A 76 -7.50 9.08 3.82
N GLN A 77 -7.94 9.41 5.04
CA GLN A 77 -8.23 10.80 5.43
C GLN A 77 -7.00 11.72 5.37
N HIS A 78 -5.79 11.15 5.40
CA HIS A 78 -4.54 11.88 5.32
C HIS A 78 -4.01 12.05 3.89
N LEU A 79 -4.56 11.34 2.90
CA LEU A 79 -4.13 11.42 1.51
C LEU A 79 -4.13 12.84 0.94
N PRO A 80 -5.11 13.73 1.22
CA PRO A 80 -5.08 15.10 0.70
C PRO A 80 -3.85 15.92 1.13
N LYS A 81 -3.23 15.56 2.26
CA LYS A 81 -2.00 16.19 2.75
C LYS A 81 -0.75 15.46 2.25
N LEU A 82 -0.80 14.13 2.16
CA LEU A 82 0.35 13.28 1.87
C LEU A 82 0.61 13.09 0.38
N LEU A 83 -0.41 13.09 -0.48
CA LEU A 83 -0.25 12.83 -1.90
C LEU A 83 -0.24 14.14 -2.68
N LYS A 84 0.81 14.38 -3.47
CA LYS A 84 0.90 15.56 -4.33
C LYS A 84 -0.15 15.49 -5.47
N PRO A 85 -0.56 16.63 -6.05
CA PRO A 85 -1.35 16.64 -7.27
C PRO A 85 -0.67 15.82 -8.38
N GLY A 86 -1.42 14.93 -9.03
CA GLY A 86 -0.89 14.00 -10.04
C GLY A 86 -0.15 12.78 -9.48
N GLY A 87 -0.01 12.69 -8.16
CA GLY A 87 0.59 11.53 -7.49
C GLY A 87 -0.31 10.29 -7.53
N ILE A 88 0.30 9.12 -7.33
CA ILE A 88 -0.36 7.82 -7.36
C ILE A 88 -0.37 7.19 -5.97
N TYR A 89 -1.56 6.82 -5.50
CA TYR A 89 -1.73 6.02 -4.31
C TYR A 89 -2.09 4.58 -4.67
N SER A 90 -1.51 3.62 -3.96
CA SER A 90 -1.85 2.20 -4.04
C SER A 90 -1.70 1.57 -2.66
N TYR A 91 -2.29 0.40 -2.48
CA TYR A 91 -2.26 -0.31 -1.20
C TYR A 91 -2.35 -1.83 -1.43
N PHE A 92 -1.99 -2.60 -0.41
CA PHE A 92 -2.22 -4.03 -0.40
C PHE A 92 -3.73 -4.32 -0.26
N ASN A 93 -4.36 -4.79 -1.33
CA ASN A 93 -5.79 -5.06 -1.39
C ASN A 93 -6.12 -6.48 -0.90
N GLY A 94 -5.89 -6.73 0.40
CA GLY A 94 -6.09 -8.04 1.03
C GLY A 94 -7.50 -8.31 1.58
N LEU A 95 -8.43 -7.37 1.47
CA LEU A 95 -9.75 -7.46 2.11
C LEU A 95 -10.55 -8.64 1.55
N CYS A 96 -10.95 -9.57 2.42
CA CYS A 96 -11.69 -10.78 2.04
C CYS A 96 -11.00 -11.61 0.93
N GLY A 97 -9.66 -11.75 0.99
CA GLY A 97 -8.86 -12.52 0.03
C GLY A 97 -9.19 -14.02 -0.09
N ASP A 98 -10.19 -14.52 0.64
CA ASP A 98 -10.74 -15.88 0.57
C ASP A 98 -12.16 -15.95 0.00
N ASN A 99 -12.81 -14.82 -0.26
CA ASN A 99 -14.17 -14.75 -0.78
C ASN A 99 -14.31 -13.69 -1.88
N ALA A 100 -14.43 -14.14 -3.13
CA ALA A 100 -14.49 -13.26 -4.30
C ALA A 100 -15.65 -12.26 -4.26
N PHE A 101 -16.82 -12.64 -3.72
CA PHE A 101 -17.97 -11.75 -3.62
C PHE A 101 -17.71 -10.60 -2.65
N PHE A 102 -17.27 -10.91 -1.43
CA PHE A 102 -16.96 -9.87 -0.45
C PHE A 102 -15.75 -9.04 -0.84
N HIS A 103 -14.73 -9.65 -1.48
CA HIS A 103 -13.60 -8.92 -2.03
C HIS A 103 -14.07 -7.86 -3.05
N ALA A 104 -14.93 -8.24 -4.00
CA ALA A 104 -15.48 -7.30 -4.97
C ALA A 104 -16.32 -6.19 -4.32
N VAL A 105 -17.10 -6.51 -3.28
CA VAL A 105 -17.85 -5.50 -2.50
C VAL A 105 -16.90 -4.51 -1.83
N TYR A 106 -15.83 -4.97 -1.19
CA TYR A 106 -14.84 -4.09 -0.56
C TYR A 106 -14.11 -3.22 -1.59
N CYS A 107 -13.76 -3.75 -2.77
CA CYS A 107 -13.20 -2.93 -3.84
C CYS A 107 -14.11 -1.75 -4.20
N GLN A 108 -15.42 -1.99 -4.35
CA GLN A 108 -16.37 -0.91 -4.66
C GLN A 108 -16.56 0.06 -3.50
N LEU A 109 -16.64 -0.45 -2.26
CA LEU A 109 -16.78 0.37 -1.07
C LEU A 109 -15.59 1.33 -0.91
N VAL A 110 -14.37 0.81 -0.98
CA VAL A 110 -13.14 1.61 -0.86
C VAL A 110 -13.03 2.63 -2.00
N ALA A 111 -13.40 2.26 -3.22
CA ALA A 111 -13.41 3.18 -4.35
C ALA A 111 -14.39 4.35 -4.14
N LEU A 112 -15.59 4.08 -3.59
CA LEU A 112 -16.57 5.12 -3.27
C LEU A 112 -16.07 6.06 -2.15
N GLU A 113 -15.43 5.52 -1.12
CA GLU A 113 -14.86 6.33 -0.05
C GLU A 113 -13.71 7.22 -0.54
N LEU A 114 -12.82 6.68 -1.37
CA LEU A 114 -11.76 7.45 -2.01
C LEU A 114 -12.32 8.51 -2.98
N ALA A 115 -13.39 8.19 -3.71
CA ALA A 115 -14.08 9.17 -4.56
C ALA A 115 -14.68 10.33 -3.75
N ASN A 116 -15.22 10.07 -2.55
CA ASN A 116 -15.67 11.13 -1.65
C ASN A 116 -14.53 12.05 -1.17
N LEU A 117 -13.28 11.59 -1.24
CA LEU A 117 -12.08 12.38 -0.96
C LEU A 117 -11.46 13.01 -2.22
N GLY A 118 -12.09 12.87 -3.39
CA GLY A 118 -11.62 13.43 -4.66
C GLY A 118 -10.62 12.54 -5.40
N TYR A 119 -10.64 11.22 -5.19
CA TYR A 119 -9.77 10.27 -5.87
C TYR A 119 -10.54 9.26 -6.72
N SER A 120 -10.10 9.11 -7.97
CA SER A 120 -10.51 8.00 -8.81
C SER A 120 -9.73 6.74 -8.43
N THR A 121 -10.37 5.57 -8.50
CA THR A 121 -9.72 4.27 -8.23
C THR A 121 -9.95 3.31 -9.38
N GLN A 122 -8.86 2.76 -9.91
CA GLN A 122 -8.89 1.68 -10.90
C GLN A 122 -8.37 0.39 -10.25
N PHE A 123 -9.03 -0.72 -10.52
CA PHE A 123 -8.58 -2.04 -10.07
C PHE A 123 -8.02 -2.82 -11.27
N ILE A 124 -6.70 -2.96 -11.32
CA ILE A 124 -6.00 -3.67 -12.39
C ILE A 124 -6.00 -5.17 -12.05
N PRO A 125 -6.65 -6.03 -12.85
CA PRO A 125 -6.69 -7.46 -12.58
C PRO A 125 -5.35 -8.11 -12.90
N LEU A 126 -4.74 -8.75 -11.90
CA LEU A 126 -3.50 -9.50 -12.03
C LEU A 126 -3.80 -10.99 -11.77
N PRO A 127 -3.57 -11.89 -12.74
CA PRO A 127 -3.75 -13.32 -12.52
C PRO A 127 -2.67 -13.81 -11.55
N VAL A 128 -3.09 -14.44 -10.45
CA VAL A 128 -2.21 -14.95 -9.39
C VAL A 128 -2.48 -16.42 -9.06
N LYS A 129 -3.26 -17.11 -9.91
CA LYS A 129 -3.58 -18.54 -9.76
C LYS A 129 -2.33 -19.41 -9.55
N ASP A 130 -1.25 -19.12 -10.26
CA ASP A 130 0.00 -19.86 -10.15
C ASP A 130 0.68 -19.67 -8.77
N CYS A 131 0.36 -18.59 -8.06
CA CYS A 131 0.81 -18.31 -6.69
C CYS A 131 0.00 -19.07 -5.62
N LEU A 132 -1.06 -19.80 -6.00
CA LEU A 132 -1.90 -20.57 -5.08
C LEU A 132 -1.45 -22.03 -4.88
N ALA A 133 -0.42 -22.47 -5.61
CA ALA A 133 0.14 -23.81 -5.53
C ALA A 133 0.47 -24.21 -4.07
N GLU A 134 0.24 -25.48 -3.72
CA GLU A 134 0.36 -25.95 -2.33
C GLU A 134 1.76 -25.76 -1.76
N GLU A 135 2.78 -25.87 -2.62
CA GLU A 135 4.19 -25.67 -2.33
C GLU A 135 4.48 -24.25 -1.82
N VAL A 136 3.81 -23.24 -2.37
CA VAL A 136 3.96 -21.83 -1.98
C VAL A 136 3.45 -21.62 -0.55
N TRP A 137 2.39 -22.34 -0.17
CA TRP A 137 1.73 -22.21 1.12
C TRP A 137 2.14 -23.30 2.12
N LYS A 138 3.14 -24.11 1.80
CA LYS A 138 3.60 -25.21 2.65
C LYS A 138 4.09 -24.67 4.00
N GLY A 139 3.48 -25.15 5.08
CA GLY A 139 3.78 -24.71 6.45
C GLY A 139 3.03 -23.45 6.90
N VAL A 140 2.24 -22.83 6.03
CA VAL A 140 1.38 -21.69 6.39
C VAL A 140 0.07 -22.22 6.99
N LYS A 141 -0.17 -21.90 8.27
CA LYS A 141 -1.35 -22.39 9.00
C LYS A 141 -2.68 -21.83 8.49
N ARG A 142 -2.68 -20.59 7.99
CA ARG A 142 -3.85 -19.90 7.43
C ARG A 142 -3.42 -19.10 6.21
N LYS A 143 -3.94 -19.44 5.04
CA LYS A 143 -3.71 -18.65 3.83
C LYS A 143 -4.45 -17.32 3.97
N TYR A 144 -3.76 -16.22 3.75
CA TYR A 144 -4.38 -14.90 3.73
C TYR A 144 -4.98 -14.56 2.35
N TRP A 145 -4.69 -15.39 1.33
CA TRP A 145 -5.17 -15.20 -0.03
C TRP A 145 -5.47 -16.54 -0.73
N GLN A 146 -6.58 -16.61 -1.43
CA GLN A 146 -7.08 -17.82 -2.12
C GLN A 146 -7.77 -17.53 -3.46
N LEU A 147 -7.84 -16.26 -3.92
CA LEU A 147 -8.49 -15.90 -5.17
C LEU A 147 -7.54 -15.99 -6.38
N ASP A 148 -8.05 -16.41 -7.53
CA ASP A 148 -7.28 -16.55 -8.78
C ASP A 148 -6.76 -15.22 -9.35
N THR A 149 -7.38 -14.10 -8.97
CA THR A 149 -7.08 -12.75 -9.47
C THR A 149 -6.88 -11.81 -8.29
N TYR A 150 -5.74 -11.13 -8.26
CA TYR A 150 -5.48 -9.99 -7.38
C TYR A 150 -5.85 -8.69 -8.10
N TYR A 151 -6.65 -7.85 -7.46
CA TYR A 151 -7.03 -6.55 -8.01
C TYR A 151 -6.13 -5.47 -7.43
N LEU A 152 -5.12 -5.04 -8.20
CA LEU A 152 -4.20 -3.98 -7.78
C LEU A 152 -4.89 -2.61 -7.87
N PRO A 153 -5.07 -1.90 -6.73
CA PRO A 153 -5.65 -0.56 -6.74
C PRO A 153 -4.64 0.44 -7.27
N ALA A 154 -5.06 1.29 -8.19
CA ALA A 154 -4.35 2.48 -8.63
C ALA A 154 -5.28 3.69 -8.44
N CYS A 155 -4.92 4.55 -7.49
CA CYS A 155 -5.72 5.68 -7.06
C CYS A 155 -5.02 6.98 -7.45
N GLN A 156 -5.77 7.92 -8.01
CA GLN A 156 -5.23 9.22 -8.44
C GLN A 156 -6.24 10.31 -8.11
N SER A 157 -5.74 11.49 -7.71
CA SER A 157 -6.57 12.67 -7.51
C SER A 157 -7.29 12.98 -8.81
N GLU A 158 -8.61 13.16 -8.74
CA GLU A 158 -9.37 13.73 -9.85
C GLU A 158 -8.93 15.19 -9.97
N SER A 159 -8.15 15.51 -11.00
CA SER A 159 -7.90 16.91 -11.32
C SER A 159 -9.25 17.56 -11.60
N GLU A 160 -9.54 18.73 -11.03
CA GLU A 160 -10.59 19.59 -11.56
C GLU A 160 -10.32 19.75 -13.06
N SER A 161 -11.11 19.07 -13.88
CA SER A 161 -11.14 19.27 -15.31
C SER A 161 -11.48 20.75 -15.48
N THR A 162 -10.47 21.58 -15.74
CA THR A 162 -10.66 22.97 -16.10
C THR A 162 -11.45 22.94 -17.39
N ILE A 163 -12.77 23.11 -17.28
CA ILE A 163 -13.63 23.43 -18.41
C ILE A 163 -13.10 24.79 -18.90
N LYS A 164 -12.31 24.74 -19.97
CA LYS A 164 -11.98 25.91 -20.78
C LYS A 164 -13.18 26.31 -21.61
#